data_AF-A0A199NR69-F1
#
_entry.id   AF-A0A199NR69-F1
#
_cell.length_a   1.000
_cell.length_b   1.000
_cell.length_c   1.000
_cell.angle_alpha   90.00
_cell.angle_beta   90.00
_cell.angle_gamma   90.00
#
_symmetry.space_group_name_H-M   'P 1'
#
loop_
_entity.id
_entity.type
_entity.pdbx_description
1 polymer ?
#
loop_
_entity_poly.entity_id
_entity_poly.type
_entity_poly.pdbx_seq_one_letter_code
_entity_poly.pdbx_strand_id
1 'polypeptide(L)'
;MGSIVSRGRRAATSGGSADPAAGRAVAPRGSRRATWALGAVCALLAAGLFSWMSVGQWERWDSPSWDLAIFSQLAQDYAHLRAPIVDIKGHGFNLLGDHFHPLLILLGPVWALWPSGLAVMITQDALLGLGAGILAGFGTRFLGWARGLCLGTAFTLSFGVLEAVRVQFHEVAFAVPLLAMSLCLLALRRLRAAAGWAAPLVFVKEDLGITVAVIGLVILWTALRAPAADGHGAGPEPGSGSASEGSGEQRSASGIRPAPGLCSAAAHRVRGALRRPGAPAGIILACWGLAWSVLAVSVILPALNPHGTFDYADKVDVPRALGDPLQAFAQLFTPEAKLRTWGLLLLSGAVVFLRSPLSWVGLPTLVWRFLSPNEGYWGPTWHYSLVLMPVLFAAVFDAALRARAAGPRAAPSARGRAPGRCRGSRGERARRRPA
;
A
#
# COMPACT_ATOMS: atom_id res chain seq x y z
N MET A 1 12.48 -67.25 -5.74
CA MET A 1 11.93 -66.51 -4.58
C MET A 1 12.95 -65.46 -4.16
N GLY A 2 12.65 -64.19 -4.43
CA GLY A 2 13.61 -63.08 -4.43
C GLY A 2 13.97 -62.51 -3.06
N SER A 3 15.26 -62.16 -2.95
CA SER A 3 15.88 -61.30 -1.96
C SER A 3 15.32 -59.87 -2.02
N ILE A 4 14.95 -59.27 -0.88
CA ILE A 4 14.57 -57.85 -0.78
C ILE A 4 15.71 -57.09 -0.12
N VAL A 5 16.40 -56.31 -0.94
CA VAL A 5 17.44 -55.34 -0.59
C VAL A 5 16.80 -54.05 -0.04
N SER A 6 17.48 -53.48 0.97
CA SER A 6 17.16 -52.25 1.68
C SER A 6 16.98 -51.00 0.81
N ARG A 7 16.15 -50.06 1.26
CA ARG A 7 16.36 -48.61 1.04
C ARG A 7 16.01 -47.80 2.28
N GLY A 8 17.06 -47.31 2.95
CA GLY A 8 16.97 -46.32 4.01
C GLY A 8 16.49 -44.97 3.48
N ARG A 9 15.50 -44.37 4.15
CA ARG A 9 15.12 -42.97 3.94
C ARG A 9 16.13 -42.08 4.66
N ARG A 10 16.98 -41.38 3.90
CA ARG A 10 17.72 -40.23 4.41
C ARG A 10 16.73 -39.10 4.68
N ALA A 11 16.60 -38.71 5.95
CA ALA A 11 15.97 -37.45 6.33
C ALA A 11 16.92 -36.31 5.95
N ALA A 12 16.55 -35.51 4.96
CA ALA A 12 17.23 -34.27 4.67
C ALA A 12 16.77 -33.22 5.69
N THR A 13 17.62 -32.94 6.67
CA THR A 13 17.55 -31.75 7.51
C THR A 13 18.07 -30.56 6.71
N SER A 14 17.19 -29.80 6.08
CA SER A 14 17.49 -28.44 5.63
C SER A 14 16.76 -27.44 6.53
N GLY A 15 17.48 -26.97 7.54
CA GLY A 15 17.11 -25.77 8.30
C GLY A 15 17.28 -24.54 7.42
N GLY A 16 16.24 -24.22 6.66
CA GLY A 16 16.06 -22.91 6.05
C GLY A 16 14.86 -22.25 6.71
N SER A 17 15.08 -21.18 7.46
CA SER A 17 14.04 -20.32 8.02
C SER A 17 13.35 -19.54 6.89
N ALA A 18 12.60 -20.23 6.03
CA ALA A 18 11.65 -19.61 5.15
C ALA A 18 10.48 -19.09 5.99
N ASP A 19 10.23 -17.78 5.91
CA ASP A 19 9.08 -17.13 6.52
C ASP A 19 7.77 -17.80 6.03
N PRO A 20 7.03 -18.53 6.89
CA PRO A 20 5.88 -19.32 6.47
C PRO A 20 4.67 -18.46 6.05
N ALA A 21 4.75 -17.13 6.16
CA ALA A 21 3.69 -16.20 5.77
C ALA A 21 3.72 -15.82 4.27
N ALA A 22 4.75 -16.21 3.52
CA ALA A 22 4.88 -15.88 2.11
C ALA A 22 4.03 -16.82 1.23
N GLY A 23 2.81 -16.42 0.87
CA GLY A 23 2.20 -16.86 -0.39
C GLY A 23 0.88 -17.63 -0.33
N ARG A 24 0.24 -17.83 0.83
CA ARG A 24 -1.14 -18.36 0.82
C ARG A 24 -2.14 -17.26 0.47
N ALA A 25 -2.74 -17.37 -0.71
CA ALA A 25 -3.90 -16.55 -1.09
C ALA A 25 -5.01 -16.75 -0.05
N VAL A 26 -5.41 -15.67 0.62
CA VAL A 26 -6.45 -15.72 1.65
C VAL A 26 -7.80 -15.95 0.97
N ALA A 27 -8.40 -17.11 1.23
CA ALA A 27 -9.71 -17.44 0.70
C ALA A 27 -10.77 -16.43 1.19
N PRO A 28 -11.62 -15.94 0.29
CA PRO A 28 -12.53 -14.88 0.64
C PRO A 28 -13.80 -15.47 1.30
N ARG A 29 -14.45 -14.69 2.18
CA ARG A 29 -15.63 -15.05 2.98
C ARG A 29 -16.92 -14.44 2.42
N GLY A 30 -18.04 -15.15 2.58
CA GLY A 30 -19.36 -14.69 2.14
C GLY A 30 -19.53 -14.60 0.62
N SER A 31 -20.73 -14.27 0.17
CA SER A 31 -20.99 -14.01 -1.24
C SER A 31 -20.42 -12.64 -1.64
N ARG A 32 -19.88 -12.52 -2.86
CA ARG A 32 -19.36 -11.26 -3.38
C ARG A 32 -20.42 -10.15 -3.34
N ARG A 33 -21.66 -10.47 -3.73
CA ARG A 33 -22.77 -9.51 -3.75
C ARG A 33 -23.08 -8.98 -2.35
N ALA A 34 -23.23 -9.86 -1.35
CA ALA A 34 -23.57 -9.44 0.01
C ALA A 34 -22.46 -8.58 0.64
N THR A 35 -21.18 -8.93 0.45
CA THR A 35 -20.07 -8.16 1.05
C THR A 35 -19.95 -6.76 0.45
N TRP A 36 -20.13 -6.64 -0.88
CA TRP A 36 -20.10 -5.33 -1.54
C TRP A 36 -21.37 -4.52 -1.28
N ALA A 37 -22.52 -5.16 -1.06
CA ALA A 37 -23.72 -4.48 -0.59
C ALA A 37 -23.52 -3.88 0.82
N LEU A 38 -22.90 -4.62 1.75
CA LEU A 38 -22.50 -4.07 3.05
C LEU A 38 -21.52 -2.90 2.89
N GLY A 39 -20.53 -3.01 2.00
CA GLY A 39 -19.62 -1.92 1.67
C GLY A 39 -20.35 -0.68 1.14
N ALA A 40 -21.33 -0.86 0.25
CA ALA A 40 -22.15 0.23 -0.26
C ALA A 40 -23.01 0.89 0.83
N VAL A 41 -23.60 0.11 1.73
CA VAL A 41 -24.33 0.64 2.90
C VAL A 41 -23.39 1.46 3.78
N CYS A 42 -22.19 0.96 4.09
CA CYS A 42 -21.19 1.74 4.82
C CYS A 42 -20.81 3.03 4.10
N ALA A 43 -20.67 3.01 2.78
CA ALA A 43 -20.36 4.21 2.00
C ALA A 43 -21.46 5.26 2.11
N LEU A 44 -22.72 4.85 1.95
CA LEU A 44 -23.87 5.74 2.02
C LEU A 44 -24.07 6.31 3.43
N LEU A 45 -23.89 5.50 4.47
CA LEU A 45 -23.97 5.96 5.86
C LEU A 45 -22.85 6.96 6.20
N ALA A 46 -21.62 6.69 5.76
CA ALA A 46 -20.49 7.59 5.96
C ALA A 46 -20.67 8.90 5.19
N ALA A 47 -21.03 8.84 3.90
CA ALA A 47 -21.34 10.02 3.10
C ALA A 47 -22.47 10.83 3.72
N GLY A 48 -23.56 10.19 4.16
CA GLY A 48 -24.68 10.86 4.83
C GLY A 48 -24.28 11.56 6.13
N LEU A 49 -23.42 10.94 6.95
CA LEU A 49 -22.87 11.57 8.16
C LEU A 49 -22.05 12.81 7.83
N PHE A 50 -21.13 12.71 6.87
CA PHE A 50 -20.28 13.83 6.47
C PHE A 50 -21.10 14.95 5.82
N SER A 51 -22.04 14.60 4.95
CA SER A 51 -22.97 15.56 4.35
C SER A 51 -23.83 16.27 5.39
N TRP A 52 -24.29 15.56 6.44
CA TRP A 52 -24.98 16.21 7.55
C TRP A 52 -24.08 17.23 8.27
N MET A 53 -22.80 16.91 8.50
CA MET A 53 -21.84 17.85 9.07
C MET A 53 -21.58 19.05 8.14
N SER A 54 -21.38 18.81 6.84
CA SER A 54 -21.14 19.82 5.80
C SER A 54 -22.33 20.76 5.63
N VAL A 55 -23.56 20.24 5.58
CA VAL A 55 -24.79 21.05 5.55
C VAL A 55 -24.90 21.90 6.81
N GLY A 56 -24.63 21.33 7.98
CA GLY A 56 -24.62 22.10 9.22
C GLY A 56 -23.59 23.23 9.22
N GLN A 57 -22.39 22.99 8.68
CA GLN A 57 -21.38 24.04 8.50
C GLN A 57 -21.86 25.14 7.54
N TRP A 58 -22.48 24.74 6.43
CA TRP A 58 -23.03 25.65 5.43
C TRP A 58 -24.15 26.54 5.98
N GLU A 59 -25.09 25.96 6.73
CA GLU A 59 -26.20 26.71 7.36
C GLU A 59 -25.73 27.68 8.44
N ARG A 60 -24.64 27.34 9.14
CA ARG A 60 -24.01 28.22 10.14
C ARG A 60 -23.06 29.24 9.57
N TRP A 61 -22.81 29.21 8.25
CA TRP A 61 -21.81 30.06 7.60
C TRP A 61 -20.40 29.88 8.15
N ASP A 62 -20.07 28.66 8.59
CA ASP A 62 -18.72 28.33 9.03
C ASP A 62 -17.77 28.46 7.82
N SER A 63 -16.70 29.26 7.96
CA SER A 63 -15.67 29.42 6.92
C SER A 63 -14.28 29.35 7.57
N PRO A 64 -13.70 28.13 7.70
CA PRO A 64 -12.41 27.94 8.35
C PRO A 64 -11.22 28.53 7.57
N SER A 65 -11.36 28.65 6.24
CA SER A 65 -10.35 29.14 5.32
C SER A 65 -11.00 29.64 4.02
N TRP A 66 -10.17 30.18 3.12
CA TRP A 66 -10.57 30.60 1.77
C TRP A 66 -10.72 29.44 0.78
N ASP A 67 -10.38 28.21 1.17
CA ASP A 67 -10.25 27.06 0.26
C ASP A 67 -11.57 26.73 -0.44
N LEU A 68 -12.69 26.72 0.28
CA LEU A 68 -13.98 26.42 -0.32
C LEU A 68 -14.34 27.42 -1.43
N ALA A 69 -14.03 28.69 -1.24
CA ALA A 69 -14.30 29.73 -2.23
C ALA A 69 -13.35 29.61 -3.44
N ILE A 70 -12.06 29.31 -3.20
CA ILE A 70 -11.06 29.02 -4.24
C ILE A 70 -11.51 27.85 -5.13
N PHE A 71 -11.88 26.72 -4.54
CA PHE A 71 -12.32 25.54 -5.28
C PHE A 71 -13.70 25.72 -5.94
N SER A 72 -14.55 26.59 -5.39
CA SER A 72 -15.81 26.97 -6.03
C SER A 72 -15.60 27.75 -7.32
N GLN A 73 -14.69 28.73 -7.34
CA GLN A 73 -14.32 29.46 -8.57
C GLN A 73 -13.72 28.52 -9.61
N LEU A 74 -12.81 27.62 -9.20
CA LEU A 74 -12.27 26.59 -10.08
C LEU A 74 -13.38 25.72 -10.70
N ALA A 75 -14.33 25.25 -9.88
CA ALA A 75 -15.41 24.39 -10.35
C ALA A 75 -16.33 25.12 -11.33
N GLN A 76 -16.60 26.40 -11.06
CA GLN A 76 -17.35 27.28 -11.95
C GLN A 76 -16.68 27.43 -13.31
N ASP A 77 -15.38 27.70 -13.37
CA ASP A 77 -14.66 27.84 -14.64
C ASP A 77 -14.61 26.53 -15.41
N TYR A 78 -14.38 25.40 -14.73
CA TYR A 78 -14.42 24.08 -15.37
C TYR A 78 -15.81 23.70 -15.90
N ALA A 79 -16.89 24.16 -15.26
CA ALA A 79 -18.25 23.99 -15.80
C ALA A 79 -18.44 24.68 -17.16
N HIS A 80 -17.65 25.72 -17.45
CA HIS A 80 -17.63 26.45 -18.72
C HIS A 80 -16.45 26.08 -19.63
N LEU A 81 -15.71 25.01 -19.31
CA LEU A 81 -14.52 24.55 -20.04
C LEU A 81 -13.42 25.63 -20.15
N ARG A 82 -13.29 26.46 -19.12
CA ARG A 82 -12.27 27.52 -19.02
C ARG A 82 -11.10 27.05 -18.17
N ALA A 83 -9.97 27.75 -18.29
CA ALA A 83 -8.87 27.61 -17.35
C ALA A 83 -9.35 28.01 -15.93
N PRO A 84 -8.83 27.38 -14.86
CA PRO A 84 -9.31 27.62 -13.50
C PRO A 84 -8.69 28.91 -12.94
N ILE A 85 -9.27 30.05 -13.30
CA ILE A 85 -8.82 31.36 -12.83
C ILE A 85 -9.51 31.67 -11.51
N VAL A 86 -8.73 31.97 -10.48
CA VAL A 86 -9.21 32.18 -9.11
C VAL A 86 -8.77 33.53 -8.60
N ASP A 87 -9.62 34.53 -8.81
CA ASP A 87 -9.36 35.91 -8.41
C ASP A 87 -9.22 36.11 -6.90
N ILE A 88 -9.73 35.16 -6.10
CA ILE A 88 -9.55 35.15 -4.63
C ILE A 88 -8.07 35.07 -4.24
N LYS A 89 -7.24 34.37 -5.01
CA LYS A 89 -5.78 34.33 -4.78
C LYS A 89 -5.04 35.53 -5.37
N GLY A 90 -5.65 36.21 -6.32
CA GLY A 90 -5.09 37.35 -7.03
C GLY A 90 -5.73 37.46 -8.41
N HIS A 91 -5.87 38.69 -8.91
CA HIS A 91 -6.52 38.93 -10.19
C HIS A 91 -5.86 38.14 -11.33
N GLY A 92 -6.64 37.29 -12.02
CA GLY A 92 -6.15 36.47 -13.12
C GLY A 92 -5.27 35.28 -12.71
N PHE A 93 -5.23 34.91 -11.43
CA PHE A 93 -4.39 33.83 -10.94
C PHE A 93 -4.87 32.46 -11.43
N ASN A 94 -4.05 31.73 -12.18
CA ASN A 94 -4.37 30.36 -12.59
C ASN A 94 -4.04 29.36 -11.46
N LEU A 95 -5.05 28.67 -10.93
CA LEU A 95 -4.87 27.80 -9.77
C LEU A 95 -3.93 26.62 -10.04
N LEU A 96 -3.78 26.19 -11.30
CA LEU A 96 -2.79 25.16 -11.67
C LEU A 96 -1.33 25.63 -11.53
N GLY A 97 -1.09 26.92 -11.29
CA GLY A 97 0.20 27.49 -10.90
C GLY A 97 0.48 27.48 -9.39
N ASP A 98 -0.52 27.15 -8.57
CA ASP A 98 -0.39 26.97 -7.12
C ASP A 98 -0.28 25.48 -6.76
N HIS A 99 -1.21 24.67 -7.27
CA HIS A 99 -1.24 23.23 -7.07
C HIS A 99 -1.55 22.48 -8.37
N PHE A 100 -0.85 21.36 -8.60
CA PHE A 100 -1.10 20.53 -9.78
C PHE A 100 -2.19 19.50 -9.48
N HIS A 101 -3.44 19.89 -9.72
CA HIS A 101 -4.63 19.07 -9.45
C HIS A 101 -5.61 19.00 -10.65
N PRO A 102 -5.17 18.63 -11.87
CA PRO A 102 -6.02 18.63 -13.05
C PRO A 102 -7.23 17.68 -12.96
N LEU A 103 -7.21 16.69 -12.06
CA LEU A 103 -8.37 15.80 -11.85
C LEU A 103 -9.61 16.56 -11.33
N LEU A 104 -9.44 17.75 -10.76
CA LEU A 104 -10.57 18.59 -10.32
C LEU A 104 -11.47 19.08 -11.45
N ILE A 105 -11.10 18.87 -12.72
CA ILE A 105 -12.01 19.08 -13.85
C ILE A 105 -13.33 18.30 -13.70
N LEU A 106 -13.32 17.21 -12.92
CA LEU A 106 -14.52 16.44 -12.57
C LEU A 106 -15.53 17.21 -11.71
N LEU A 107 -15.14 18.33 -11.09
CA LEU A 107 -16.07 19.23 -10.40
C LEU A 107 -16.89 20.07 -11.38
N GLY A 108 -16.44 20.28 -12.61
CA GLY A 108 -17.15 21.08 -13.61
C GLY A 108 -18.59 20.60 -13.86
N PRO A 109 -18.82 19.30 -14.16
CA PRO A 109 -20.17 18.76 -14.29
C PRO A 109 -21.00 18.88 -13.00
N VAL A 110 -20.38 18.70 -11.82
CA VAL A 110 -21.09 18.85 -10.54
C VAL A 110 -21.60 20.29 -10.37
N TRP A 111 -20.75 21.26 -10.64
CA TRP A 111 -21.10 22.68 -10.57
C TRP A 111 -22.13 23.08 -11.62
N ALA A 112 -22.05 22.52 -12.83
CA ALA A 112 -23.04 22.75 -13.88
C ALA A 112 -24.45 22.28 -13.46
N LEU A 113 -24.55 21.17 -12.71
CA LEU A 113 -25.81 20.67 -12.17
C LEU A 113 -26.27 21.46 -10.93
N TRP A 114 -25.34 21.78 -10.04
CA TRP A 114 -25.62 22.48 -8.79
C TRP A 114 -24.52 23.52 -8.49
N PRO A 115 -24.68 24.77 -8.95
CA PRO A 115 -23.66 25.81 -8.84
C PRO A 115 -23.60 26.37 -7.41
N SER A 116 -23.00 25.61 -6.50
CA SER A 116 -22.92 25.93 -5.07
C SER A 116 -21.65 25.34 -4.45
N GLY A 117 -21.02 26.08 -3.53
CA GLY A 117 -19.93 25.56 -2.70
C GLY A 117 -20.35 24.33 -1.88
N LEU A 118 -21.62 24.24 -1.46
CA LEU A 118 -22.15 23.05 -0.81
C LEU A 118 -22.06 21.81 -1.73
N ALA A 119 -22.28 21.94 -3.04
CA ALA A 119 -22.14 20.82 -3.98
C ALA A 119 -20.70 20.28 -4.00
N VAL A 120 -19.72 21.17 -3.89
CA VAL A 120 -18.30 20.83 -3.81
C VAL A 120 -18.01 20.09 -2.50
N MET A 121 -18.53 20.55 -1.36
CA MET A 121 -18.42 19.85 -0.06
C MET A 121 -19.05 18.45 -0.11
N ILE A 122 -20.27 18.33 -0.62
CA ILE A 122 -20.98 17.04 -0.75
C ILE A 122 -20.23 16.07 -1.67
N THR A 123 -19.52 16.59 -2.69
CA THR A 123 -18.67 15.76 -3.56
C THR A 123 -17.51 15.15 -2.77
N GLN A 124 -16.82 15.94 -1.94
CA GLN A 124 -15.82 15.41 -1.01
C GLN A 124 -16.43 14.35 -0.10
N ASP A 125 -17.56 14.64 0.53
CA ASP A 125 -18.23 13.72 1.47
C ASP A 125 -18.55 12.36 0.83
N ALA A 126 -19.00 12.38 -0.43
CA ALA A 126 -19.25 11.17 -1.21
C ALA A 126 -17.96 10.38 -1.51
N LEU A 127 -16.85 11.05 -1.82
CA LEU A 127 -15.54 10.42 -2.05
C LEU A 127 -14.98 9.78 -0.77
N LEU A 128 -15.13 10.46 0.37
CA LEU A 128 -14.74 9.94 1.69
C LEU A 128 -15.59 8.74 2.08
N GLY A 129 -16.91 8.82 1.88
CA GLY A 129 -17.83 7.71 2.06
C GLY A 129 -17.48 6.51 1.17
N LEU A 130 -17.16 6.75 -0.11
CA LEU A 130 -16.69 5.71 -1.03
C LEU A 130 -15.42 5.01 -0.51
N GLY A 131 -14.46 5.78 0.02
CA GLY A 131 -13.28 5.24 0.71
C GLY A 131 -13.62 4.30 1.87
N ALA A 132 -14.55 4.71 2.74
CA ALA A 132 -15.04 3.89 3.84
C ALA A 132 -15.70 2.59 3.35
N GLY A 133 -16.52 2.68 2.29
CA GLY A 133 -17.18 1.53 1.69
C GLY A 133 -16.24 0.54 1.02
N ILE A 134 -15.16 1.02 0.39
CA ILE A 134 -14.10 0.17 -0.18
C ILE A 134 -13.44 -0.65 0.93
N LEU A 135 -13.00 0.01 2.01
CA LEU A 135 -12.38 -0.65 3.15
C LEU A 135 -13.32 -1.64 3.81
N ALA A 136 -14.59 -1.27 4.03
CA ALA A 136 -15.62 -2.17 4.56
C ALA A 136 -15.87 -3.36 3.63
N GLY A 137 -15.98 -3.14 2.31
CA GLY A 137 -16.21 -4.19 1.32
C GLY A 137 -15.07 -5.22 1.27
N PHE A 138 -13.81 -4.76 1.24
CA PHE A 138 -12.66 -5.66 1.32
C PHE A 138 -12.56 -6.34 2.69
N GLY A 139 -12.74 -5.59 3.78
CA GLY A 139 -12.70 -6.12 5.14
C GLY A 139 -13.76 -7.19 5.37
N THR A 140 -15.00 -6.99 4.94
CA THR A 140 -16.08 -7.99 5.07
C THR A 140 -15.79 -9.21 4.21
N ARG A 141 -15.31 -8.99 2.98
CA ARG A 141 -14.97 -10.05 2.03
C ARG A 141 -13.80 -10.91 2.46
N PHE A 142 -12.83 -10.41 3.21
CA PHE A 142 -11.62 -11.19 3.54
C PHE A 142 -11.35 -11.35 5.04
N LEU A 143 -11.96 -10.58 5.93
CA LEU A 143 -11.78 -10.70 7.39
C LEU A 143 -13.06 -11.15 8.11
N GLY A 144 -14.20 -11.12 7.43
CA GLY A 144 -15.54 -11.41 7.96
C GLY A 144 -16.31 -10.12 8.26
N TRP A 145 -17.64 -10.21 8.33
CA TRP A 145 -18.54 -9.04 8.37
C TRP A 145 -18.20 -8.08 9.51
N ALA A 146 -18.06 -8.57 10.75
CA ALA A 146 -17.80 -7.72 11.92
C ALA A 146 -16.50 -6.92 11.81
N ARG A 147 -15.41 -7.57 11.39
CA ARG A 147 -14.11 -6.91 11.20
C ARG A 147 -14.13 -5.92 10.04
N GLY A 148 -14.87 -6.23 8.98
CA GLY A 148 -15.04 -5.32 7.85
C GLY A 148 -15.81 -4.07 8.22
N LEU A 149 -16.95 -4.22 8.91
CA LEU A 149 -17.73 -3.07 9.40
C LEU A 149 -16.92 -2.23 10.39
N CYS A 150 -16.17 -2.86 11.29
CA CYS A 150 -15.27 -2.16 12.20
C CYS A 150 -14.20 -1.37 11.43
N LEU A 151 -13.57 -1.96 10.41
CA LEU A 151 -12.56 -1.28 9.59
C LEU A 151 -13.13 -0.04 8.88
N GLY A 152 -14.31 -0.16 8.26
CA GLY A 152 -14.98 0.96 7.60
C GLY A 152 -15.39 2.06 8.59
N THR A 153 -16.01 1.67 9.71
CA THR A 153 -16.47 2.61 10.75
C THR A 153 -15.30 3.34 11.40
N ALA A 154 -14.22 2.64 11.72
CA ALA A 154 -13.03 3.24 12.29
C ALA A 154 -12.34 4.21 11.32
N PHE A 155 -12.35 3.91 10.01
CA PHE A 155 -11.90 4.87 9.00
C PHE A 155 -12.80 6.12 8.98
N THR A 156 -14.12 5.94 8.93
CA THR A 156 -15.10 7.04 8.93
C THR A 156 -14.94 7.97 10.14
N LEU A 157 -14.72 7.40 11.32
CA LEU A 157 -14.60 8.14 12.58
C LEU A 157 -13.15 8.54 12.91
N SER A 158 -12.20 8.25 12.02
CA SER A 158 -10.80 8.62 12.25
C SER A 158 -10.64 10.14 12.21
N PHE A 159 -9.76 10.66 13.08
CA PHE A 159 -9.56 12.10 13.18
C PHE A 159 -9.19 12.70 11.81
N GLY A 160 -8.32 12.08 11.02
CA GLY A 160 -7.91 12.64 9.74
C GLY A 160 -9.04 12.79 8.71
N VAL A 161 -10.06 11.93 8.78
CA VAL A 161 -11.26 12.04 7.93
C VAL A 161 -12.19 13.12 8.47
N LEU A 162 -12.48 13.11 9.77
CA LEU A 162 -13.36 14.12 10.39
C LEU A 162 -12.78 15.54 10.29
N GLU A 163 -11.47 15.69 10.45
CA GLU A 163 -10.80 16.99 10.33
C GLU A 163 -10.85 17.52 8.91
N ALA A 164 -10.73 16.66 7.90
CA ALA A 164 -10.91 17.07 6.51
C ALA A 164 -12.33 17.57 6.22
N VAL A 165 -13.36 16.91 6.77
CA VAL A 165 -14.76 17.38 6.63
C VAL A 165 -14.95 18.73 7.34
N ARG A 166 -14.36 18.90 8.54
CA ARG A 166 -14.46 20.14 9.31
C ARG A 166 -13.76 21.33 8.64
N VAL A 167 -12.72 21.10 7.83
CA VAL A 167 -12.06 22.18 7.09
C VAL A 167 -12.58 22.31 5.65
N GLN A 168 -13.72 21.68 5.34
CA GLN A 168 -14.38 21.77 4.04
C GLN A 168 -13.54 21.16 2.91
N PHE A 169 -13.83 21.53 1.67
CA PHE A 169 -13.34 20.83 0.49
C PHE A 169 -11.82 20.98 0.28
N HIS A 170 -11.17 19.85 0.02
CA HIS A 170 -9.78 19.76 -0.41
C HIS A 170 -9.63 18.68 -1.49
N GLU A 171 -8.82 18.95 -2.50
CA GLU A 171 -8.59 18.11 -3.67
C GLU A 171 -8.09 16.70 -3.33
N VAL A 172 -7.36 16.57 -2.22
CA VAL A 172 -6.86 15.28 -1.70
C VAL A 172 -7.99 14.29 -1.37
N ALA A 173 -9.25 14.73 -1.24
CA ALA A 173 -10.40 13.84 -1.14
C ALA A 173 -10.52 12.87 -2.32
N PHE A 174 -10.13 13.29 -3.54
CA PHE A 174 -10.11 12.41 -4.71
C PHE A 174 -9.08 11.28 -4.59
N ALA A 175 -8.01 11.47 -3.81
CA ALA A 175 -7.01 10.43 -3.57
C ALA A 175 -7.55 9.29 -2.70
N VAL A 176 -8.52 9.54 -1.83
CA VAL A 176 -9.02 8.59 -0.83
C VAL A 176 -9.53 7.28 -1.44
N PRO A 177 -10.51 7.28 -2.38
CA PRO A 177 -10.97 6.03 -2.99
C PRO A 177 -9.90 5.35 -3.85
N LEU A 178 -9.05 6.12 -4.53
CA LEU A 178 -7.95 5.61 -5.35
C LEU A 178 -6.91 4.86 -4.50
N LEU A 179 -6.48 5.46 -3.38
CA LEU A 179 -5.56 4.85 -2.41
C LEU A 179 -6.19 3.62 -1.75
N ALA A 180 -7.44 3.73 -1.29
CA ALA A 180 -8.14 2.60 -0.65
C ALA A 180 -8.21 1.39 -1.61
N MET A 181 -8.61 1.60 -2.87
CA MET A 181 -8.63 0.54 -3.88
C MET A 181 -7.24 -0.01 -4.16
N SER A 182 -6.28 0.86 -4.46
CA SER A 182 -4.92 0.46 -4.82
C SER A 182 -4.28 -0.39 -3.73
N LEU A 183 -4.34 0.06 -2.48
CA LEU A 183 -3.66 -0.57 -1.35
C LEU A 183 -4.36 -1.86 -0.90
N CYS A 184 -5.70 -1.92 -0.94
CA CYS A 184 -6.42 -3.18 -0.72
C CYS A 184 -6.10 -4.23 -1.79
N LEU A 185 -5.98 -3.82 -3.06
CA LEU A 185 -5.56 -4.72 -4.14
C LEU A 185 -4.10 -5.16 -4.00
N LEU A 186 -3.22 -4.28 -3.54
CA LEU A 186 -1.83 -4.58 -3.25
C LEU A 186 -1.69 -5.58 -2.09
N ALA A 187 -2.47 -5.42 -1.02
CA ALA A 187 -2.57 -6.37 0.09
C ALA A 187 -2.97 -7.78 -0.40
N LEU A 188 -3.85 -7.83 -1.40
CA LEU A 188 -4.28 -9.08 -2.07
C LEU A 188 -3.34 -9.55 -3.19
N ARG A 189 -2.15 -8.94 -3.33
CA ARG A 189 -1.13 -9.25 -4.35
C ARG A 189 -1.61 -9.08 -5.80
N ARG A 190 -2.65 -8.26 -6.04
CA ARG A 190 -3.14 -7.91 -7.38
C ARG A 190 -2.36 -6.72 -7.94
N LEU A 191 -1.08 -6.92 -8.19
CA LEU A 191 -0.08 -5.87 -8.41
C LEU A 191 -0.41 -4.92 -9.58
N ARG A 192 -0.86 -5.45 -10.72
CA ARG A 192 -1.21 -4.63 -11.89
C ARG A 192 -2.44 -3.76 -11.64
N ALA A 193 -3.45 -4.33 -10.98
CA ALA A 193 -4.66 -3.60 -10.63
C ALA A 193 -4.33 -2.50 -9.61
N ALA A 194 -3.51 -2.82 -8.59
CA ALA A 194 -3.02 -1.83 -7.64
C ALA A 194 -2.30 -0.66 -8.35
N ALA A 195 -1.43 -0.96 -9.32
CA ALA A 195 -0.75 0.07 -10.10
C ALA A 195 -1.73 0.94 -10.91
N GLY A 196 -2.73 0.33 -11.57
CA GLY A 196 -3.74 1.07 -12.33
C GLY A 196 -4.55 2.05 -11.47
N TRP A 197 -4.90 1.66 -10.24
CA TRP A 197 -5.61 2.54 -9.30
C TRP A 197 -4.72 3.62 -8.67
N ALA A 198 -3.41 3.39 -8.57
CA ALA A 198 -2.46 4.38 -8.07
C ALA A 198 -2.03 5.40 -9.14
N ALA A 199 -1.93 5.00 -10.40
CA ALA A 199 -1.48 5.86 -11.50
C ALA A 199 -2.17 7.24 -11.59
N PRO A 200 -3.51 7.38 -11.43
CA PRO A 200 -4.17 8.68 -11.51
C PRO A 200 -3.94 9.60 -10.31
N LEU A 201 -3.33 9.13 -9.21
CA LEU A 201 -3.04 9.98 -8.05
C LEU A 201 -2.10 11.15 -8.39
N VAL A 202 -1.26 11.01 -9.42
CA VAL A 202 -0.38 12.10 -9.89
C VAL A 202 -1.16 13.33 -10.40
N PHE A 203 -2.44 13.17 -10.70
CA PHE A 203 -3.33 14.23 -11.18
C PHE A 203 -4.20 14.82 -10.07
N VAL A 204 -4.10 14.29 -8.84
CA VAL A 204 -4.86 14.78 -7.68
C VAL A 204 -4.12 15.94 -7.01
N LYS A 205 -2.81 15.80 -6.80
CA LYS A 205 -1.94 16.83 -6.22
C LYS A 205 -0.48 16.54 -6.59
N GLU A 206 0.36 17.57 -6.72
CA GLU A 206 1.76 17.44 -7.16
C GLU A 206 2.61 16.52 -6.26
N ASP A 207 2.37 16.53 -4.96
CA ASP A 207 3.14 15.76 -3.97
C ASP A 207 2.77 14.27 -3.96
N LEU A 208 1.59 13.92 -4.49
CA LEU A 208 1.14 12.54 -4.58
C LEU A 208 1.93 11.74 -5.64
N GLY A 209 2.67 12.38 -6.55
CA GLY A 209 3.59 11.68 -7.44
C GLY A 209 4.69 10.90 -6.70
N ILE A 210 5.20 11.45 -5.58
CA ILE A 210 6.16 10.74 -4.71
C ILE A 210 5.48 9.55 -4.03
N THR A 211 4.22 9.72 -3.60
CA THR A 211 3.42 8.63 -3.02
C THR A 211 3.22 7.49 -4.02
N VAL A 212 2.87 7.83 -5.27
CA VAL A 212 2.77 6.86 -6.39
C VAL A 212 4.10 6.15 -6.61
N ALA A 213 5.21 6.87 -6.53
CA ALA A 213 6.52 6.29 -6.68
C ALA A 213 6.80 5.22 -5.61
N VAL A 214 6.48 5.53 -4.35
CA VAL A 214 6.61 4.59 -3.23
C VAL A 214 5.67 3.39 -3.38
N ILE A 215 4.43 3.56 -3.85
CA ILE A 215 3.54 2.43 -4.16
C ILE A 215 4.18 1.52 -5.22
N GLY A 216 4.81 2.10 -6.25
CA GLY A 216 5.57 1.37 -7.26
C GLY A 216 6.72 0.56 -6.67
N LEU A 217 7.47 1.15 -5.73
CA LEU A 217 8.54 0.46 -5.00
C LEU A 217 8.01 -0.67 -4.10
N VAL A 218 6.88 -0.48 -3.43
CA VAL A 218 6.25 -1.54 -2.60
C VAL A 218 5.72 -2.69 -3.49
N ILE A 219 5.18 -2.39 -4.67
CA ILE A 219 4.80 -3.38 -5.68
C ILE A 219 6.03 -4.17 -6.15
N LEU A 220 7.11 -3.48 -6.49
CA LEU A 220 8.36 -4.10 -6.91
C LEU A 220 8.92 -4.99 -5.81
N TRP A 221 9.05 -4.46 -4.59
CA TRP A 221 9.49 -5.22 -3.41
C TRP A 221 8.64 -6.48 -3.18
N THR A 222 7.33 -6.35 -3.35
CA THR A 222 6.38 -7.47 -3.25
C THR A 222 6.64 -8.53 -4.33
N ALA A 223 6.81 -8.13 -5.59
CA ALA A 223 7.08 -9.03 -6.71
C ALA A 223 8.43 -9.77 -6.54
N LEU A 224 9.44 -9.08 -6.02
CA LEU A 224 10.78 -9.62 -5.76
C LEU A 224 10.80 -10.63 -4.59
N ARG A 225 9.81 -10.59 -3.68
CA ARG A 225 9.66 -11.54 -2.58
C ARG A 225 8.76 -12.73 -2.88
N ALA A 226 8.07 -12.75 -4.02
CA ALA A 226 7.32 -13.92 -4.43
C ALA A 226 8.26 -15.13 -4.58
N PRO A 227 7.91 -16.33 -4.05
CA PRO A 227 8.69 -17.54 -4.30
C PRO A 227 8.89 -17.70 -5.81
N ALA A 228 10.09 -18.09 -6.24
CA ALA A 228 10.25 -18.53 -7.61
C ALA A 228 9.27 -19.67 -7.82
N ALA A 229 8.42 -19.59 -8.85
CA ALA A 229 7.75 -20.78 -9.33
C ALA A 229 8.88 -21.69 -9.79
N ASP A 230 9.24 -22.69 -8.99
CA ASP A 230 10.23 -23.68 -9.37
C ASP A 230 9.75 -24.28 -10.70
N GLY A 231 10.45 -23.93 -11.78
CA GLY A 231 10.25 -24.52 -13.09
C GLY A 231 10.73 -25.96 -13.06
N HIS A 232 9.96 -26.84 -12.41
CA HIS A 232 10.03 -28.28 -12.60
C HIS A 232 8.83 -28.68 -13.46
N GLY A 233 8.98 -28.47 -14.77
CA GLY A 233 8.06 -28.94 -15.79
C GLY A 233 8.72 -28.79 -17.15
N ALA A 234 9.12 -29.93 -17.73
CA ALA A 234 9.75 -30.12 -19.04
C ALA A 234 11.25 -29.79 -19.15
N GLY A 235 12.08 -30.57 -18.45
CA GLY A 235 13.30 -31.06 -19.11
C GLY A 235 12.90 -32.19 -20.06
N PRO A 236 13.47 -32.30 -21.26
CA PRO A 236 13.18 -33.44 -22.13
C PRO A 236 13.67 -34.71 -21.43
N GLU A 237 12.75 -35.65 -21.21
CA GLU A 237 13.10 -37.02 -20.83
C GLU A 237 14.18 -37.54 -21.79
N PRO A 238 15.33 -38.03 -21.31
CA PRO A 238 16.21 -38.80 -22.17
C PRO A 238 15.47 -40.10 -22.49
N GLY A 239 14.89 -40.14 -23.68
CA GLY A 239 14.25 -41.33 -24.22
C GLY A 239 15.19 -42.52 -24.09
N SER A 240 14.68 -43.58 -23.47
CA SER A 240 15.25 -44.91 -23.50
C SER A 240 15.22 -45.43 -24.94
N GLY A 241 16.24 -45.08 -25.72
CA GLY A 241 16.52 -45.60 -27.05
C GLY A 241 17.64 -46.62 -26.98
N SER A 242 17.33 -47.83 -27.40
CA SER A 242 18.21 -48.99 -27.50
C SER A 242 19.48 -48.73 -28.31
N ALA A 243 20.52 -49.48 -27.93
CA ALA A 243 21.78 -49.59 -28.64
C ALA A 243 21.62 -49.90 -30.14
N SER A 244 22.37 -49.20 -30.98
CA SER A 244 22.91 -49.73 -32.24
C SER A 244 24.24 -49.05 -32.53
N GLU A 245 25.26 -49.87 -32.75
CA GLU A 245 26.62 -49.51 -33.10
C GLU A 245 26.69 -48.70 -34.40
N GLY A 246 27.61 -47.75 -34.45
CA GLY A 246 27.89 -46.96 -35.64
C GLY A 246 29.14 -46.11 -35.44
N SER A 247 30.26 -46.62 -35.93
CA SER A 247 31.58 -45.99 -36.06
C SER A 247 31.51 -44.60 -36.72
N GLY A 248 32.21 -43.61 -36.16
CA GLY A 248 32.41 -42.32 -36.83
C GLY A 248 33.06 -41.26 -35.96
N GLU A 249 34.36 -41.10 -36.14
CA GLU A 249 35.18 -39.89 -35.92
C GLU A 249 35.07 -39.07 -34.61
N GLN A 250 36.17 -39.19 -33.86
CA GLN A 250 36.65 -38.22 -32.89
C GLN A 250 36.78 -36.82 -33.51
N ARG A 251 35.94 -35.88 -33.11
CA ARG A 251 36.31 -34.46 -33.05
C ARG A 251 36.34 -34.00 -31.61
N SER A 252 37.57 -33.92 -31.12
CA SER A 252 37.96 -33.20 -29.92
C SER A 252 37.49 -31.74 -30.02
N ALA A 253 36.54 -31.37 -29.17
CA ALA A 253 36.30 -30.00 -28.78
C ALA A 253 35.97 -30.01 -27.29
N SER A 254 37.02 -30.01 -26.47
CA SER A 254 36.98 -29.68 -25.04
C SER A 254 36.52 -28.22 -24.88
N GLY A 255 35.22 -27.99 -25.07
CA GLY A 255 34.56 -26.75 -24.71
C GLY A 255 34.32 -26.73 -23.21
N ILE A 256 35.34 -26.40 -22.42
CA ILE A 256 35.13 -25.94 -21.05
C ILE A 256 34.31 -24.66 -21.18
N ARG A 257 32.99 -24.75 -21.01
CA ARG A 257 32.16 -23.55 -20.89
C ARG A 257 32.69 -22.81 -19.66
N PRO A 258 33.20 -21.57 -19.80
CA PRO A 258 33.67 -20.83 -18.64
C PRO A 258 32.48 -20.69 -17.69
N ALA A 259 32.69 -21.05 -16.42
CA ALA A 259 31.69 -20.81 -15.38
C ALA A 259 31.29 -19.33 -15.47
N PRO A 260 29.98 -19.01 -15.51
CA PRO A 260 29.57 -17.61 -15.59
C PRO A 260 30.21 -16.88 -14.40
N GLY A 261 31.03 -15.87 -14.69
CA GLY A 261 31.65 -15.06 -13.65
C GLY A 261 30.59 -14.57 -12.67
N LEU A 262 30.93 -14.41 -11.38
CA LEU A 262 29.99 -14.03 -10.33
C LEU A 262 29.11 -12.82 -10.73
N CYS A 263 29.66 -11.86 -11.48
CA CYS A 263 28.94 -10.72 -12.05
C CYS A 263 27.89 -11.11 -13.12
N SER A 264 28.17 -12.08 -13.98
CA SER A 264 27.23 -12.62 -14.97
C SER A 264 26.08 -13.36 -14.29
N ALA A 265 26.39 -14.19 -13.28
CA ALA A 265 25.37 -14.90 -12.51
C ALA A 265 24.49 -13.93 -11.70
N ALA A 266 25.08 -12.89 -11.10
CA ALA A 266 24.34 -11.84 -10.40
C ALA A 266 23.43 -11.05 -11.38
N ALA A 267 23.95 -10.64 -12.55
CA ALA A 267 23.19 -9.93 -13.56
C ALA A 267 22.02 -10.77 -14.11
N HIS A 268 22.22 -12.08 -14.34
CA HIS A 268 21.16 -12.98 -14.75
C HIS A 268 20.07 -13.15 -13.67
N ARG A 269 20.45 -13.23 -12.38
CA ARG A 269 19.48 -13.28 -11.27
C ARG A 269 18.68 -11.99 -11.16
N VAL A 270 19.32 -10.83 -11.27
CA VAL A 270 18.64 -9.52 -11.24
C VAL A 270 17.67 -9.41 -12.43
N ARG A 271 18.11 -9.73 -13.65
CA ARG A 271 17.23 -9.72 -14.84
C ARG A 271 16.05 -10.69 -14.69
N GLY A 272 16.29 -11.90 -14.16
CA GLY A 272 15.23 -12.87 -13.89
C GLY A 272 14.22 -12.38 -12.84
N ALA A 273 14.70 -11.72 -11.78
CA ALA A 273 13.85 -11.15 -10.74
C ALA A 273 13.00 -9.98 -11.26
N LEU A 274 13.56 -9.13 -12.12
CA LEU A 274 12.87 -8.00 -12.75
C LEU A 274 11.81 -8.43 -13.79
N ARG A 275 11.91 -9.65 -14.32
CA ARG A 275 10.91 -10.23 -15.24
C ARG A 275 9.73 -10.87 -14.52
N ARG A 276 9.73 -10.93 -13.17
CA ARG A 276 8.62 -11.53 -12.41
C ARG A 276 7.30 -10.79 -12.65
N PRO A 277 6.16 -11.51 -12.68
CA PRO A 277 4.85 -10.89 -12.83
C PRO A 277 4.62 -9.77 -11.80
N GLY A 278 4.48 -8.53 -12.27
CA GLY A 278 4.25 -7.34 -11.45
C GLY A 278 5.47 -6.47 -11.16
N ALA A 279 6.71 -6.97 -11.31
CA ALA A 279 7.90 -6.15 -11.18
C ALA A 279 7.97 -5.00 -12.23
N PRO A 280 7.65 -5.24 -13.52
CA PRO A 280 7.57 -4.15 -14.50
C PRO A 280 6.51 -3.10 -14.14
N ALA A 281 5.35 -3.53 -13.62
CA ALA A 281 4.30 -2.59 -13.19
C ALA A 281 4.76 -1.70 -12.04
N GLY A 282 5.51 -2.25 -11.07
CA GLY A 282 6.11 -1.48 -9.99
C GLY A 282 7.15 -0.46 -10.47
N ILE A 283 8.04 -0.86 -11.39
CA ILE A 283 9.04 0.04 -11.98
C ILE A 283 8.38 1.16 -12.78
N ILE A 284 7.45 0.81 -13.68
CA ILE A 284 6.75 1.79 -14.52
C ILE A 284 6.01 2.79 -13.63
N LEU A 285 5.31 2.32 -12.60
CA LEU A 285 4.60 3.18 -11.67
C LEU A 285 5.56 4.07 -10.86
N ALA A 286 6.71 3.53 -10.45
CA ALA A 286 7.76 4.29 -9.77
C ALA A 286 8.28 5.45 -10.62
N CYS A 287 8.65 5.16 -11.87
CA CYS A 287 9.10 6.16 -12.83
C CYS A 287 7.99 7.16 -13.18
N TRP A 288 6.74 6.69 -13.33
CA TRP A 288 5.58 7.55 -13.61
C TRP A 288 5.36 8.58 -12.51
N GLY A 289 5.34 8.14 -11.25
CA GLY A 289 5.18 9.04 -10.10
C GLY A 289 6.29 10.09 -10.01
N LEU A 290 7.56 9.66 -10.17
CA LEU A 290 8.70 10.59 -10.16
C LEU A 290 8.67 11.56 -11.34
N ALA A 291 8.40 11.08 -12.55
CA ALA A 291 8.34 11.91 -13.75
C ALA A 291 7.28 13.01 -13.62
N TRP A 292 6.07 12.67 -13.14
CA TRP A 292 5.04 13.66 -12.92
C TRP A 292 5.33 14.61 -11.76
N SER A 293 5.99 14.15 -10.69
CA SER A 293 6.41 15.04 -9.60
C SER A 293 7.37 16.11 -10.11
N VAL A 294 8.38 15.71 -10.87
CA VAL A 294 9.37 16.62 -11.47
C VAL A 294 8.69 17.53 -12.49
N LEU A 295 7.86 16.99 -13.37
CA LEU A 295 7.16 17.78 -14.38
C LEU A 295 6.22 18.82 -13.74
N ALA A 296 5.44 18.44 -12.74
CA ALA A 296 4.54 19.34 -12.04
C ALA A 296 5.32 20.46 -11.33
N VAL A 297 6.29 20.11 -10.48
CA VAL A 297 7.01 21.06 -9.62
C VAL A 297 8.00 21.92 -10.39
N SER A 298 8.72 21.37 -11.37
CA SER A 298 9.81 22.06 -12.05
C SER A 298 9.40 22.74 -13.36
N VAL A 299 8.23 22.40 -13.92
CA VAL A 299 7.80 22.93 -15.23
C VAL A 299 6.40 23.54 -15.15
N ILE A 300 5.38 22.75 -14.81
CA ILE A 300 3.99 23.19 -14.93
C ILE A 300 3.66 24.31 -13.94
N LEU A 301 3.98 24.10 -12.66
CA LEU A 301 3.70 25.08 -11.60
C LEU A 301 4.41 26.41 -11.88
N PRO A 302 5.75 26.46 -12.09
CA PRO A 302 6.43 27.69 -12.49
C PRO A 302 5.88 28.33 -13.76
N ALA A 303 5.51 27.56 -14.78
CA ALA A 303 5.02 28.11 -16.05
C ALA A 303 3.62 28.76 -15.93
N LEU A 304 2.82 28.35 -14.93
CA LEU A 304 1.47 28.87 -14.71
C LEU A 304 1.38 29.83 -13.53
N ASN A 305 2.40 29.87 -12.67
CA ASN A 305 2.49 30.81 -11.55
C ASN A 305 2.91 32.21 -12.05
N PRO A 306 2.23 33.30 -11.63
CA PRO A 306 2.59 34.66 -12.04
C PRO A 306 4.03 35.09 -11.73
N HIS A 307 4.65 34.47 -10.72
CA HIS A 307 6.02 34.78 -10.28
C HIS A 307 7.07 33.82 -10.85
N GLY A 308 6.68 32.82 -11.64
CA GLY A 308 7.61 31.84 -12.19
C GLY A 308 8.19 30.87 -11.15
N THR A 309 7.53 30.73 -9.99
CA THR A 309 8.03 29.98 -8.83
C THR A 309 7.11 28.83 -8.43
N PHE A 310 7.63 27.92 -7.61
CA PHE A 310 6.82 26.97 -6.84
C PHE A 310 6.72 27.50 -5.40
N ASP A 311 5.55 28.00 -5.02
CA ASP A 311 5.35 28.74 -3.76
C ASP A 311 5.51 27.90 -2.49
N TYR A 312 5.69 26.59 -2.65
CA TYR A 312 5.86 25.64 -1.55
C TYR A 312 7.24 24.97 -1.51
N ALA A 313 8.23 25.51 -2.23
CA ALA A 313 9.61 25.00 -2.21
C ALA A 313 10.21 24.99 -0.79
N ASP A 314 9.83 25.97 0.05
CA ASP A 314 10.34 26.14 1.41
C ASP A 314 9.60 25.31 2.46
N LYS A 315 8.71 24.40 2.06
CA LYS A 315 8.02 23.47 2.99
C LYS A 315 9.02 22.66 3.82
N VAL A 316 10.14 22.28 3.21
CA VAL A 316 11.21 21.50 3.82
C VAL A 316 12.56 22.07 3.36
N ASP A 317 13.43 22.41 4.31
CA ASP A 317 14.81 22.77 4.03
C ASP A 317 15.63 21.49 3.75
N VAL A 318 15.59 21.04 2.49
CA VAL A 318 16.26 19.82 2.04
C VAL A 318 17.78 19.89 2.24
N PRO A 319 18.48 20.98 1.86
CA PRO A 319 19.92 21.11 2.13
C PRO A 319 20.28 20.93 3.60
N ARG A 320 19.52 21.59 4.50
CA ARG A 320 19.74 21.44 5.95
C ARG A 320 19.45 20.03 6.44
N ALA A 321 18.36 19.42 5.97
CA ALA A 321 17.99 18.07 6.36
C ALA A 321 19.03 17.01 5.94
N LEU A 322 19.71 17.23 4.81
CA LEU A 322 20.81 16.38 4.33
C LEU A 322 22.14 16.69 5.04
N GLY A 323 22.37 17.96 5.41
CA GLY A 323 23.56 18.40 6.13
C GLY A 323 23.61 17.90 7.58
N ASP A 324 22.46 17.73 8.23
CA ASP A 324 22.34 17.14 9.56
C ASP A 324 21.17 16.15 9.67
N PRO A 325 21.37 14.89 9.24
CA PRO A 325 20.33 13.88 9.25
C PRO A 325 19.84 13.51 10.65
N LEU A 326 20.69 13.66 11.67
CA LEU A 326 20.32 13.34 13.05
C LEU A 326 19.36 14.41 13.59
N GLN A 327 19.66 15.68 13.33
CA GLN A 327 18.78 16.78 13.68
C GLN A 327 17.46 16.73 12.90
N ALA A 328 17.50 16.41 11.60
CA ALA A 328 16.30 16.22 10.79
C ALA A 328 15.42 15.08 11.36
N PHE A 329 16.03 13.97 11.78
CA PHE A 329 15.30 12.89 12.43
C PHE A 329 14.69 13.34 13.77
N ALA A 330 15.43 14.09 14.60
CA ALA A 330 14.91 14.64 15.85
C ALA A 330 13.73 15.59 15.62
N GLN A 331 13.79 16.40 14.56
CA GLN A 331 12.74 17.34 14.16
C GLN A 331 11.40 16.65 13.83
N LEU A 332 11.41 15.35 13.50
CA LEU A 332 10.17 14.60 13.31
C LEU A 332 9.34 14.47 14.60
N PHE A 333 9.96 14.67 15.75
CA PHE A 333 9.35 14.52 17.07
C PHE A 333 9.37 15.81 17.90
N THR A 334 10.04 16.86 17.43
CA THR A 334 10.16 18.15 18.10
C THR A 334 9.55 19.30 17.27
N PRO A 335 8.76 20.20 17.88
CA PRO A 335 8.41 20.28 19.31
C PRO A 335 7.46 19.16 19.75
N GLU A 336 7.33 18.95 21.06
CA GLU A 336 6.53 17.86 21.67
C GLU A 336 5.06 17.84 21.21
N ALA A 337 4.52 18.97 20.77
CA ALA A 337 3.18 19.08 20.20
C ALA A 337 2.96 18.12 19.00
N LYS A 338 4.03 17.79 18.25
CA LYS A 338 4.00 16.77 17.18
C LYS A 338 3.61 15.38 17.69
N LEU A 339 3.92 15.06 18.94
CA LEU A 339 3.59 13.76 19.55
C LEU A 339 2.08 13.55 19.66
N ARG A 340 1.27 14.61 19.72
CA ARG A 340 -0.19 14.50 19.70
C ARG A 340 -0.68 13.88 18.38
N THR A 341 -0.17 14.36 17.25
CA THR A 341 -0.51 13.82 15.93
C THR A 341 0.00 12.39 15.77
N TRP A 342 1.23 12.11 16.21
CA TRP A 342 1.75 10.74 16.25
C TRP A 342 0.86 9.81 17.08
N GLY A 343 0.44 10.25 18.27
CA GLY A 343 -0.46 9.51 19.15
C GLY A 343 -1.81 9.21 18.49
N LEU A 344 -2.40 10.18 17.79
CA LEU A 344 -3.66 10.00 17.07
C LEU A 344 -3.52 9.06 15.86
N LEU A 345 -2.42 9.15 15.11
CA LEU A 345 -2.11 8.23 14.02
C LEU A 345 -1.92 6.80 14.54
N LEU A 346 -1.20 6.64 15.65
CA LEU A 346 -1.01 5.36 16.34
C LEU A 346 -2.33 4.83 16.90
N LEU A 347 -3.21 5.67 17.45
CA LEU A 347 -4.52 5.27 17.95
C LEU A 347 -5.44 4.80 16.81
N SER A 348 -5.38 5.48 15.67
CA SER A 348 -6.22 5.21 14.50
C SER A 348 -5.83 3.92 13.76
N GLY A 349 -4.57 3.47 13.86
CA GLY A 349 -4.06 2.29 13.15
C GLY A 349 -3.44 1.19 14.03
N ALA A 350 -3.26 1.43 15.34
CA ALA A 350 -2.46 0.65 16.28
C ALA A 350 -1.02 0.35 15.80
N VAL A 351 -0.14 -0.12 16.69
CA VAL A 351 1.22 -0.64 16.36
C VAL A 351 1.19 -1.71 15.24
N VAL A 352 0.01 -2.25 14.93
CA VAL A 352 -0.28 -3.20 13.86
C VAL A 352 0.09 -2.67 12.47
N PHE A 353 -0.08 -1.38 12.17
CA PHE A 353 0.25 -0.85 10.84
C PHE A 353 1.75 -0.95 10.52
N LEU A 354 2.62 -0.86 11.54
CA LEU A 354 4.08 -1.00 11.38
C LEU A 354 4.52 -2.39 10.92
N ARG A 355 3.63 -3.39 11.01
CA ARG A 355 3.90 -4.77 10.53
C ARG A 355 3.62 -4.94 9.03
N SER A 356 2.99 -3.97 8.37
CA SER A 356 2.70 -4.02 6.94
C SER A 356 3.69 -3.15 6.15
N PRO A 357 4.26 -3.63 5.03
CA PRO A 357 5.05 -2.81 4.11
C PRO A 357 4.21 -1.71 3.43
N LEU A 358 2.87 -1.76 3.52
CA LEU A 358 2.01 -0.68 3.04
C LEU A 358 2.22 0.61 3.86
N SER A 359 2.73 0.51 5.09
CA SER A 359 3.04 1.69 5.92
C SER A 359 4.05 2.62 5.26
N TRP A 360 4.94 2.10 4.40
CA TRP A 360 5.94 2.89 3.69
C TRP A 360 5.31 3.94 2.78
N VAL A 361 4.11 3.68 2.26
CA VAL A 361 3.37 4.61 1.40
C VAL A 361 3.03 5.92 2.13
N GLY A 362 2.92 5.89 3.46
CA GLY A 362 2.69 7.09 4.26
C GLY A 362 3.96 7.89 4.57
N LEU A 363 5.16 7.35 4.30
CA LEU A 363 6.42 8.01 4.65
C LEU A 363 6.61 9.35 3.97
N PRO A 364 6.37 9.53 2.65
CA PRO A 364 6.53 10.85 2.02
C PRO A 364 5.71 11.92 2.74
N THR A 365 4.43 11.66 2.99
CA THR A 365 3.54 12.57 3.70
C THR A 365 4.00 12.82 5.14
N LEU A 366 4.44 11.81 5.87
CA LEU A 366 4.95 12.00 7.24
C LEU A 366 6.25 12.81 7.26
N VAL A 367 7.17 12.55 6.34
CA VAL A 367 8.48 13.21 6.31
C VAL A 367 8.33 14.69 6.03
N TRP A 368 7.68 15.09 4.93
CA TRP A 368 7.60 16.52 4.62
C TRP A 368 6.80 17.28 5.69
N ARG A 369 5.72 16.67 6.17
CA ARG A 369 4.81 17.27 7.16
C ARG A 369 5.52 17.56 8.47
N PHE A 370 6.25 16.58 9.01
CA PHE A 370 6.92 16.71 10.30
C PHE A 370 8.30 17.37 10.22
N LEU A 371 8.91 17.47 9.04
CA LEU A 371 10.10 18.32 8.84
C LEU A 371 9.76 19.79 8.63
N SER A 372 8.51 20.12 8.29
CA SER A 372 8.14 21.51 8.06
C SER A 372 8.17 22.35 9.34
N PRO A 373 8.61 23.61 9.28
CA PRO A 373 8.50 24.55 10.39
C PRO A 373 7.05 25.00 10.65
N ASN A 374 6.13 24.81 9.70
CA ASN A 374 4.75 25.27 9.81
C ASN A 374 3.91 24.36 10.72
N GLU A 375 3.39 24.92 11.82
CA GLU A 375 2.51 24.23 12.78
C GLU A 375 1.25 23.65 12.14
N GLY A 376 0.66 24.37 11.19
CA GLY A 376 -0.55 23.92 10.49
C GLY A 376 -0.36 22.59 9.75
N TYR A 377 0.87 22.28 9.34
CA TYR A 377 1.15 21.02 8.65
C TYR A 377 1.22 19.85 9.61
N TRP A 378 1.99 19.91 10.70
CA TRP A 378 2.18 18.77 11.59
C TRP A 378 1.14 18.64 12.71
N GLY A 379 0.37 19.68 12.99
CA GLY A 379 -0.76 19.64 13.93
C GLY A 379 -1.83 18.62 13.53
N PRO A 380 -2.68 18.16 14.46
CA PRO A 380 -3.69 17.14 14.17
C PRO A 380 -4.89 17.70 13.40
N THR A 381 -5.03 19.02 13.35
CA THR A 381 -6.08 19.76 12.64
C THR A 381 -5.79 19.81 11.14
N TRP A 382 -6.69 20.44 10.38
CA TRP A 382 -6.63 20.52 8.91
C TRP A 382 -6.67 19.15 8.22
N HIS A 383 -6.60 19.16 6.89
CA HIS A 383 -6.80 17.98 6.05
C HIS A 383 -5.52 17.14 5.84
N TYR A 384 -4.35 17.55 6.33
CA TYR A 384 -3.05 16.90 6.00
C TYR A 384 -2.95 15.44 6.47
N SER A 385 -3.79 15.02 7.42
CA SER A 385 -3.85 13.63 7.85
C SER A 385 -4.72 12.75 6.94
N LEU A 386 -5.52 13.34 6.04
CA LEU A 386 -6.51 12.61 5.24
C LEU A 386 -5.87 11.55 4.35
N VAL A 387 -4.80 11.90 3.62
CA VAL A 387 -4.08 10.99 2.72
C VAL A 387 -3.46 9.81 3.47
N LEU A 388 -3.12 9.99 4.76
CA LEU A 388 -2.59 8.91 5.61
C LEU A 388 -3.67 7.90 6.02
N MET A 389 -4.94 8.30 6.12
CA MET A 389 -6.01 7.43 6.59
C MET A 389 -6.20 6.18 5.71
N PRO A 390 -6.40 6.25 4.38
CA PRO A 390 -6.53 5.03 3.56
C PRO A 390 -5.27 4.16 3.61
N VAL A 391 -4.08 4.76 3.77
CA VAL A 391 -2.83 4.02 3.95
C VAL A 391 -2.81 3.23 5.25
N LEU A 392 -3.12 3.88 6.37
CA LEU A 392 -3.15 3.27 7.70
C LEU A 392 -4.17 2.13 7.76
N PHE A 393 -5.39 2.35 7.29
CA PHE A 393 -6.45 1.34 7.33
C PHE A 393 -6.21 0.19 6.34
N ALA A 394 -5.61 0.45 5.17
CA ALA A 394 -5.18 -0.62 4.28
C ALA A 394 -4.00 -1.44 4.85
N ALA A 395 -3.09 -0.80 5.60
CA ALA A 395 -2.01 -1.48 6.31
C ALA A 395 -2.54 -2.38 7.44
N VAL A 396 -3.55 -1.93 8.20
CA VAL A 396 -4.27 -2.76 9.19
C VAL A 396 -4.93 -3.95 8.50
N PHE A 397 -5.59 -3.73 7.36
CA PHE A 397 -6.18 -4.79 6.55
C PHE A 397 -5.13 -5.83 6.10
N ASP A 398 -4.00 -5.39 5.53
CA ASP A 398 -2.89 -6.27 5.12
C ASP A 398 -2.30 -7.06 6.31
N ALA A 399 -2.08 -6.40 7.45
CA ALA A 399 -1.59 -7.07 8.66
C ALA A 399 -2.56 -8.15 9.15
N ALA A 400 -3.86 -7.88 9.14
CA ALA A 400 -4.90 -8.84 9.50
C ALA A 400 -4.97 -10.02 8.51
N LEU A 401 -4.79 -9.77 7.20
CA LEU A 401 -4.69 -10.83 6.20
C LEU A 401 -3.48 -11.73 6.44
N ARG A 402 -2.32 -11.15 6.75
CA ARG A 402 -1.09 -11.90 7.05
C ARG A 402 -1.22 -12.74 8.31
N ALA A 403 -1.77 -12.16 9.39
CA ALA A 403 -2.05 -12.90 10.63
C ALA A 403 -2.99 -14.09 10.37
N ARG A 404 -4.01 -13.89 9.52
CA ARG A 404 -4.92 -14.96 9.12
C ARG A 404 -4.24 -16.03 8.27
N ALA A 405 -3.34 -15.66 7.35
CA ALA A 405 -2.61 -16.59 6.50
C ALA A 405 -1.60 -17.44 7.30
N ALA A 406 -1.02 -16.88 8.38
CA ALA A 406 -0.08 -17.58 9.25
C ALA A 406 -0.72 -18.73 10.06
N GLY A 407 -2.03 -18.66 10.33
CA GLY A 407 -2.78 -19.68 11.08
C GLY A 407 -2.29 -19.88 12.53
N PRO A 408 -3.02 -20.64 13.37
CA PRO A 408 -2.46 -21.14 14.62
C PRO A 408 -1.31 -22.09 14.27
N ARG A 409 -0.07 -21.78 14.70
CA ARG A 409 1.01 -22.75 14.66
C ARG A 409 0.55 -23.95 15.48
N ALA A 410 0.37 -25.11 14.85
CA ALA A 410 0.16 -26.35 15.59
C ALA A 410 1.34 -26.49 16.56
N ALA A 411 1.06 -26.45 17.86
CA ALA A 411 2.06 -26.74 18.87
C ALA A 411 2.70 -28.09 18.50
N PRO A 412 4.04 -28.24 18.59
CA PRO A 412 4.66 -29.53 18.33
C PRO A 412 3.98 -30.52 19.26
N SER A 413 3.23 -31.46 18.70
CA SER A 413 2.62 -32.53 19.49
C SER A 413 3.77 -33.23 20.20
N ALA A 414 3.85 -33.07 21.51
CA ALA A 414 4.70 -33.87 22.37
C ALA A 414 4.14 -35.31 22.37
N ARG A 415 4.22 -36.00 21.23
CA ARG A 415 3.94 -37.42 21.11
C ARG A 415 5.28 -38.15 21.13
N GLY A 416 5.60 -38.64 22.33
CA GLY A 416 6.31 -39.89 22.52
C GLY A 416 7.82 -39.84 22.35
N ARG A 417 8.54 -39.28 23.34
CA ARG A 417 9.79 -39.91 23.77
C ARG A 417 9.43 -41.31 24.29
N ALA A 418 9.59 -42.34 23.47
CA ALA A 418 9.63 -43.71 23.96
C ALA A 418 10.94 -43.86 24.78
N PRO A 419 10.91 -44.31 26.04
CA PRO A 419 12.13 -44.67 26.75
C PRO A 419 12.68 -45.94 26.12
N GLY A 420 13.89 -45.85 25.58
CA GLY A 420 14.64 -47.01 25.11
C GLY A 420 14.85 -47.99 26.26
N ARG A 421 14.28 -49.20 26.15
CA ARG A 421 14.67 -50.33 27.00
C ARG A 421 16.04 -50.82 26.56
N CYS A 422 17.05 -50.55 27.38
CA CYS A 422 18.33 -51.23 27.33
C CYS A 422 18.12 -52.74 27.51
N ARG A 423 18.60 -53.52 26.53
CA ARG A 423 18.91 -54.95 26.72
C ARG A 423 20.14 -55.03 27.62
N GLY A 424 19.98 -55.64 28.80
CA GLY A 424 21.07 -56.12 29.65
C GLY A 424 20.77 -57.56 30.04
N SER A 425 21.67 -58.46 29.68
CA SER A 425 21.65 -59.89 29.99
C SER A 425 22.33 -60.18 31.33
N ARG A 426 22.03 -61.38 31.89
CA ARG A 426 22.60 -62.04 33.08
C ARG A 426 21.96 -61.60 34.41
N GLY A 427 21.56 -62.48 35.34
CA GLY A 427 21.64 -63.92 35.44
C GLY A 427 21.05 -64.36 36.79
N GLU A 428 20.65 -65.64 36.86
CA GLU A 428 20.57 -66.51 38.04
C GLU A 428 19.76 -66.15 39.31
N ARG A 429 18.96 -67.17 39.67
CA ARG A 429 18.73 -67.78 41.00
C ARG A 429 17.48 -67.44 41.82
N ALA A 430 16.84 -68.57 42.16
CA ALA A 430 16.27 -68.94 43.45
C ALA A 430 14.86 -68.37 43.75
N ARG A 431 13.82 -69.19 43.58
CA ARG A 431 13.29 -70.15 44.57
C ARG A 431 12.32 -69.49 45.57
N ARG A 432 11.02 -69.80 45.39
CA ARG A 432 10.03 -70.31 46.37
C ARG A 432 8.67 -69.60 46.28
N ARG A 433 7.66 -70.39 45.86
CA ARG A 433 6.22 -70.29 46.24
C ARG A 433 6.06 -70.66 47.73
N PRO A 434 4.85 -70.71 48.32
CA PRO A 434 3.54 -70.06 48.06
C PRO A 434 3.15 -69.19 49.30
N ALA A 435 2.00 -68.53 49.44
CA ALA A 435 0.62 -68.83 49.03
C ALA A 435 -0.18 -67.56 48.76
#